data_AF-A0A2V6T2B7-F1
#
_entry.id   AF-A0A2V6T2B7-F1
#
_cell.length_a   1.000
_cell.length_b   1.000
_cell.length_c   1.000
_cell.angle_alpha   90.00
_cell.angle_beta   90.00
_cell.angle_gamma   90.00
#
_symmetry.space_group_name_H-M   'P 1'
#
loop_
_entity.id
_entity.type
_entity.pdbx_description
1 polymer ?
#
loop_
_entity_poly.entity_id
_entity_poly.type
_entity_poly.pdbx_seq_one_letter_code
_entity_poly.pdbx_strand_id
1 'polypeptide(L)'
;MLTTPHAPDLVYYVLGPARSVAAHMATRVNPTFQRSHDALRSGGELPVTLADARAAIELCTALYHAARTREPVSLPIAADHPLYGGWQPRARP
;
A
#
# COMPACT_ATOMS: atom_id res chain seq x y z
N MET A 1 14.93 10.65 26.61
CA MET A 1 14.47 10.29 25.25
C MET A 1 13.00 10.68 25.15
N LEU A 2 12.72 11.79 24.47
CA LEU A 2 11.37 12.35 24.30
C LEU A 2 10.59 11.52 23.27
N THR A 3 9.51 10.87 23.70
CA THR A 3 8.40 10.53 22.81
C THR A 3 7.44 11.71 22.83
N THR A 4 7.31 12.40 21.70
CA THR A 4 6.36 13.50 21.51
C THR A 4 4.96 13.02 21.88
N PRO A 5 4.32 13.55 22.95
CA PRO A 5 2.93 13.21 23.24
C PRO A 5 2.09 13.76 22.10
N HIS A 6 1.31 12.90 21.45
CA HIS A 6 0.37 13.34 20.43
C HIS A 6 -0.66 14.21 21.15
N ALA A 7 -0.78 15.48 20.75
CA ALA A 7 -1.77 16.44 21.27
C ALA A 7 -3.17 15.86 21.63
N PRO A 8 -3.74 14.88 20.89
CA PRO A 8 -4.98 14.22 21.32
C PRO A 8 -4.95 13.59 22.72
N ASP A 9 -3.83 13.00 23.15
CA ASP A 9 -3.74 12.26 24.42
C ASP A 9 -3.97 13.17 25.63
N LEU A 10 -3.48 14.42 25.55
CA LEU A 10 -3.69 15.43 26.60
C LEU A 10 -5.13 15.93 26.66
N VAL A 11 -5.83 15.98 25.53
CA VAL A 11 -7.22 16.43 25.45
C VAL A 11 -8.17 15.40 26.07
N TYR A 12 -7.94 14.10 25.85
CA TYR A 12 -8.74 13.03 26.48
C TYR A 12 -8.57 12.98 28.00
N TYR A 13 -7.37 13.29 28.51
CA TYR A 13 -7.10 13.31 29.94
C TYR A 13 -7.90 14.40 30.67
N VAL A 14 -8.11 15.56 30.03
CA VAL A 14 -8.81 16.71 30.64
C VAL A 14 -10.32 16.69 30.41
N LEU A 15 -10.79 16.22 29.26
CA LEU A 15 -12.20 16.37 28.84
C LEU A 15 -13.01 15.06 28.84
N GLY A 16 -12.37 13.93 29.14
CA GLY A 16 -12.99 12.60 29.04
C GLY A 16 -13.04 12.05 27.60
N PRO A 17 -13.51 10.80 27.41
CA PRO A 17 -13.50 10.14 26.11
C PRO A 17 -14.41 10.87 25.11
N ALA A 18 -13.86 11.26 23.96
CA ALA A 18 -14.65 11.86 22.89
C ALA A 18 -15.73 10.87 22.42
N ARG A 19 -16.98 11.32 22.39
CA ARG A 19 -18.12 10.51 21.92
C ARG A 19 -18.03 10.16 20.43
N SER A 20 -17.25 10.93 19.66
CA SER A 20 -16.91 10.66 18.26
C SER A 20 -15.65 11.42 17.85
N VAL A 21 -14.81 10.79 17.03
CA VAL A 21 -13.64 11.42 16.40
C VAL A 21 -13.84 11.31 14.89
N ALA A 22 -13.73 12.42 14.17
CA ALA A 22 -13.66 12.44 12.72
C ALA A 22 -12.35 13.08 12.27
N ALA A 23 -11.57 12.36 11.48
CA ALA A 23 -10.40 12.91 10.82
C ALA A 23 -10.79 13.32 9.40
N HIS A 24 -10.80 14.62 9.11
CA HIS A 24 -10.97 15.12 7.74
C HIS A 24 -9.63 15.08 7.02
N MET A 25 -9.15 13.88 6.69
CA MET A 25 -7.97 13.72 5.84
C MET A 25 -8.40 13.85 4.38
N ALA A 26 -8.05 14.96 3.74
CA ALA A 26 -8.19 15.16 2.30
C ALA A 26 -7.18 14.29 1.53
N THR A 27 -7.29 12.97 1.66
CA THR A 27 -6.49 12.03 0.87
C THR A 27 -7.16 11.85 -0.49
N ARG A 28 -6.36 11.77 -1.57
CA ARG A 28 -6.88 11.51 -2.93
C ARG A 28 -7.51 10.12 -3.11
N VAL A 29 -7.56 9.33 -2.04
CA VAL A 29 -8.10 7.97 -2.02
C VAL A 29 -9.58 7.98 -2.39
N ASN A 30 -10.38 8.88 -1.80
CA ASN A 30 -11.82 8.96 -2.08
C ASN A 30 -12.13 9.26 -3.55
N PRO A 31 -11.56 10.31 -4.18
CA PRO A 31 -11.76 10.56 -5.62
C PRO A 31 -11.28 9.41 -6.52
N THR A 32 -10.30 8.62 -6.11
CA THR A 32 -9.77 7.52 -6.92
C THR A 32 -10.75 6.37 -6.99
N PHE A 33 -11.35 5.96 -5.87
CA PHE A 33 -12.38 4.93 -5.86
C PHE A 33 -13.60 5.33 -6.70
N GLN A 34 -14.01 6.60 -6.63
CA GLN A 34 -15.14 7.09 -7.39
C GLN A 34 -14.87 7.06 -8.90
N ARG A 35 -13.69 7.50 -9.35
CA ARG A 35 -13.30 7.38 -10.78
C ARG A 35 -13.24 5.93 -11.26
N SER A 36 -12.72 5.01 -10.44
CA SER A 36 -12.70 3.59 -10.79
C SER A 36 -14.12 3.02 -10.89
N HIS A 37 -15.00 3.37 -9.96
CA HIS A 37 -16.41 2.97 -10.02
C HIS A 37 -17.09 3.45 -11.31
N ASP A 38 -16.89 4.73 -11.65
CA ASP A 38 -17.53 5.33 -12.83
C ASP A 38 -17.01 4.71 -14.13
N ALA A 39 -15.71 4.45 -14.23
CA ALA A 39 -15.10 3.72 -15.34
C ALA A 39 -15.69 2.30 -15.49
N LEU A 40 -15.81 1.54 -14.40
CA LEU A 40 -16.41 0.20 -14.42
C LEU A 40 -17.89 0.22 -14.84
N ARG A 41 -18.65 1.22 -14.40
CA ARG A 41 -20.08 1.39 -14.76
C ARG A 41 -20.30 1.78 -16.21
N SER A 42 -19.44 2.64 -16.73
CA SER A 42 -19.55 3.19 -18.09
C SER A 42 -18.80 2.37 -19.14
N GLY A 43 -17.96 1.41 -18.73
CA GLY A 43 -17.01 0.74 -19.62
C GLY A 43 -15.87 1.65 -20.08
N GLY A 44 -15.64 2.77 -19.37
CA GLY A 44 -14.57 3.73 -19.66
C GLY A 44 -13.19 3.25 -19.20
N GLU A 45 -12.17 4.05 -19.52
CA GLU A 45 -10.79 3.76 -19.12
C GLU A 45 -10.61 3.86 -17.60
N LEU A 46 -9.95 2.86 -17.02
CA LEU A 46 -9.62 2.88 -15.60
C LEU A 46 -8.51 3.91 -15.31
N PRO A 47 -8.62 4.71 -14.24
CA PRO A 47 -7.57 5.66 -13.87
C PRO A 47 -6.26 4.97 -13.44
N VAL A 48 -6.32 3.68 -13.10
CA VAL A 48 -5.19 2.79 -12.83
C VAL A 48 -5.55 1.42 -13.41
N THR A 49 -4.71 0.91 -14.29
CA THR A 49 -4.97 -0.36 -14.99
C THR A 49 -4.43 -1.56 -14.21
N LEU A 50 -4.86 -2.76 -14.60
CA LEU A 50 -4.26 -4.01 -14.09
C LEU A 50 -2.79 -4.14 -14.53
N ALA A 51 -2.40 -3.56 -15.66
CA ALA A 51 -1.01 -3.53 -16.11
C ALA A 51 -0.15 -2.67 -15.17
N ASP A 52 -0.65 -1.52 -14.73
CA ASP A 52 0.03 -0.67 -13.74
C ASP A 52 0.18 -1.40 -12.40
N ALA A 53 -0.88 -2.06 -11.94
CA ALA A 53 -0.84 -2.88 -10.72
C ALA A 53 0.18 -4.02 -10.84
N ARG A 54 0.25 -4.67 -12.01
CA ARG A 54 1.22 -5.73 -12.29
C ARG A 54 2.65 -5.19 -12.23
N ALA A 55 2.95 -4.09 -12.92
CA ALA A 55 4.27 -3.47 -12.91
C ALA A 55 4.73 -3.05 -11.50
N ALA A 56 3.80 -2.54 -10.68
CA ALA A 56 4.09 -2.18 -9.28
C ALA A 56 4.45 -3.41 -8.44
N ILE A 57 3.71 -4.52 -8.58
CA ILE A 57 4.01 -5.78 -7.87
C ILE A 57 5.35 -6.36 -8.34
N GLU A 58 5.67 -6.30 -9.63
CA GLU A 58 6.95 -6.75 -10.18
C GLU A 58 8.12 -5.94 -9.63
N LEU A 59 7.98 -4.61 -9.56
CA LEU A 59 8.99 -3.75 -8.96
C LEU A 59 9.20 -4.07 -7.47
N CYS A 60 8.13 -4.21 -6.69
CA CYS A 60 8.23 -4.61 -5.29
C CYS A 60 8.91 -5.98 -5.13
N THR A 61 8.59 -6.93 -6.01
CA THR A 61 9.22 -8.26 -6.03
C THR A 61 10.72 -8.17 -6.31
N ALA A 62 11.11 -7.39 -7.32
CA ALA A 62 12.52 -7.14 -7.67
C ALA A 62 13.29 -6.52 -6.51
N LEU A 63 12.75 -5.47 -5.89
CA LEU A 63 13.36 -4.79 -4.74
C LEU A 63 13.56 -5.74 -3.57
N TYR A 64 12.56 -6.57 -3.28
CA TYR A 64 12.62 -7.49 -2.16
C TYR A 64 13.61 -8.64 -2.40
N HIS A 65 13.71 -9.13 -3.63
CA HIS A 65 14.73 -10.09 -4.03
C HIS A 65 16.14 -9.48 -3.94
N ALA A 66 16.35 -8.31 -4.56
CA ALA A 66 17.62 -7.61 -4.55
C ALA A 66 18.10 -7.26 -3.13
N ALA A 67 17.19 -6.90 -2.22
CA ALA A 67 17.51 -6.66 -0.82
C ALA A 67 18.03 -7.92 -0.10
N ARG A 68 17.58 -9.12 -0.50
CA ARG A 68 17.97 -10.40 0.09
C ARG A 68 19.26 -10.97 -0.50
N THR A 69 19.47 -10.83 -1.81
CA THR A 69 20.61 -11.45 -2.52
C THR A 69 21.73 -10.47 -2.85
N ARG A 70 21.43 -9.17 -2.81
CA ARG A 70 22.27 -8.08 -3.35
C ARG A 70 22.54 -8.19 -4.85
N GLU A 71 21.68 -8.89 -5.58
CA GLU A 71 21.77 -9.02 -7.03
C GLU A 71 20.76 -8.09 -7.73
N PRO A 72 21.15 -7.46 -8.85
CA PRO A 72 20.21 -6.70 -9.67
C PRO A 72 19.19 -7.65 -10.33
N VAL A 73 17.93 -7.21 -10.39
CA VAL A 73 16.84 -7.98 -11.00
C VAL A 73 16.30 -7.22 -12.21
N SER A 74 16.25 -7.89 -13.36
CA SER A 74 15.65 -7.34 -14.58
C SER A 74 14.12 -7.45 -14.54
N LEU A 75 13.46 -6.43 -15.06
CA LEU A 75 12.01 -6.40 -15.24
C LEU A 75 11.63 -6.64 -16.71
N PRO A 76 10.45 -7.22 -17.00
CA PRO A 76 9.44 -7.71 -16.05
C PRO A 76 9.87 -9.00 -15.34
N ILE A 77 9.25 -9.30 -14.19
CA ILE A 77 9.56 -10.52 -13.43
C ILE A 77 9.05 -11.75 -14.19
N ALA A 78 9.96 -12.67 -14.53
CA ALA A 78 9.63 -13.92 -15.19
C ALA A 78 8.82 -14.87 -14.29
N ALA A 79 7.99 -15.72 -14.89
CA ALA A 79 7.07 -16.62 -14.18
C ALA A 79 7.78 -17.67 -13.30
N ASP A 80 9.03 -17.98 -13.62
CA ASP A 80 9.90 -18.90 -12.89
C ASP A 80 10.71 -18.22 -11.77
N HIS A 81 10.57 -16.90 -11.60
CA HIS A 81 11.27 -16.17 -10.54
C HIS A 81 10.87 -16.72 -9.15
N PRO A 82 11.82 -16.93 -8.22
CA PRO A 82 11.58 -17.62 -6.94
C PRO A 82 10.53 -16.96 -6.04
N LEU A 83 10.26 -15.66 -6.26
CA LEU A 83 9.26 -14.88 -5.53
C LEU A 83 8.01 -14.53 -6.35
N TYR A 84 7.82 -15.13 -7.53
CA TYR A 84 6.66 -14.87 -8.40
C TYR A 84 5.34 -15.23 -7.72
N GLY A 85 5.31 -16.34 -6.98
CA GLY A 85 4.13 -16.83 -6.26
C GLY A 85 3.92 -16.23 -4.87
N GLY A 86 4.80 -15.34 -4.40
CA GLY A 86 4.68 -14.71 -3.09
C GLY A 86 6.02 -14.41 -2.41
N TRP A 87 5.96 -13.58 -1.36
CA TRP A 87 7.14 -13.03 -0.68
C TRP A 87 7.40 -13.60 0.71
N GLN A 88 6.54 -14.50 1.19
CA GLN A 88 6.66 -15.08 2.52
C GLN A 88 8.02 -15.78 2.69
N PRO A 89 8.70 -15.62 3.85
CA PRO A 89 9.90 -16.38 4.14
C PRO A 89 9.60 -17.88 4.09
N ARG A 90 10.54 -18.69 3.58
CA ARG A 90 10.45 -20.14 3.75
C ARG A 90 10.45 -20.46 5.24
N ALA A 91 9.51 -21.29 5.69
CA ALA A 91 9.48 -21.77 7.06
C ALA A 91 10.82 -22.46 7.38
N ARG A 92 11.38 -22.16 8.56
CA ARG A 92 12.56 -22.87 9.06
C ARG A 92 12.10 -24.27 9.50
N PRO A 93 12.84 -25.35 9.15
CA PRO A 93 12.49 -26.71 9.55
C PRO A 93 12.44 -26.88 11.07
#